data_AF-A0A850VM34-F1
#
_entry.id   AF-A0A850VM34-F1
#
_cell.length_a   1.000
_cell.length_b   1.000
_cell.length_c   1.000
_cell.angle_alpha   90.00
_cell.angle_beta   90.00
_cell.angle_gamma   90.00
#
_symmetry.space_group_name_H-M   'P 1'
#
loop_
_entity.id
_entity.type
_entity.pdbx_description
1 polymer ?
#
loop_
_entity_poly.entity_id
_entity_poly.type
_entity_poly.pdbx_seq_one_letter_code
_entity_poly.pdbx_strand_id
1 'polypeptide(L)' 'CALLLELATALDAHLRDRAEQVPALTLQLLFLDGEEAFGEWSARDSLYGARHLAATMA' A
#
# COMPACT_ATOMS: atom_id res chain seq x y z
N CYS A 1 10.08 0.15 -3.34
CA CYS A 1 9.52 -0.25 -2.04
C CYS A 1 10.34 0.22 -0.82
N ALA A 2 11.68 0.16 -0.84
CA ALA A 2 12.52 0.46 0.33
C ALA A 2 12.25 1.83 0.99
N LEU A 3 11.96 2.88 0.22
CA LEU A 3 11.61 4.20 0.78
C LEU A 3 10.39 4.17 1.71
N LEU A 4 9.39 3.33 1.43
CA LEU A 4 8.20 3.21 2.28
C LEU A 4 8.54 2.53 3.62
N LEU A 5 9.44 1.55 3.58
CA LEU A 5 9.93 0.88 4.79
C LEU A 5 10.82 1.81 5.62
N GLU A 6 11.68 2.57 4.96
CA GLU A 6 12.53 3.56 5.62
C GLU A 6 11.67 4.66 6.27
N LEU A 7 10.67 5.17 5.57
CA LEU A 7 9.74 6.16 6.11
C LEU A 7 9.00 5.64 7.35
N ALA A 8 8.48 4.41 7.29
CA ALA A 8 7.83 3.79 8.43
C ALA A 8 8.78 3.61 9.62
N THR A 9 10.04 3.26 9.34
CA THR A 9 11.09 3.06 10.35
C THR A 9 11.52 4.38 10.99
N ALA A 10 11.82 5.39 10.17
CA ALA A 10 12.25 6.72 10.61
C ALA A 10 11.17 7.44 11.42
N LEU A 11 9.88 7.17 11.15
CA LEU A 11 8.75 7.79 11.83
C LEU A 11 8.10 6.91 12.91
N ASP A 12 8.63 5.73 13.21
CA ASP A 12 7.98 4.70 14.05
C ASP A 12 7.49 5.27 15.40
N ALA A 13 8.33 6.01 16.13
CA ALA A 13 7.95 6.63 17.40
C ALA A 13 6.73 7.57 17.25
N HIS A 14 6.74 8.46 16.25
CA HIS A 14 5.64 9.40 16.02
C HIS A 14 4.36 8.70 15.57
N LEU A 15 4.48 7.62 14.77
CA LEU A 15 3.35 6.83 14.32
C LEU A 15 2.70 6.06 15.48
N ARG A 16 3.51 5.52 16.41
CA ARG A 16 3.00 4.86 17.63
C ARG A 16 2.32 5.84 18.58
N ASP A 17 2.94 6.98 18.88
CA ASP A 17 2.35 8.02 19.73
C ASP A 17 1.00 8.50 19.17
N ARG A 18 0.89 8.61 17.84
CA ARG A 18 -0.38 8.92 17.18
C ARG A 18 -1.39 7.80 17.27
N ALA A 19 -0.98 6.54 17.11
CA ALA A 19 -1.89 5.39 17.18
C ALA A 19 -2.53 5.24 18.58
N GLU A 20 -1.79 5.54 19.65
CA GLU A 20 -2.31 5.55 21.03
C GLU A 20 -3.43 6.57 21.25
N GLN A 21 -3.44 7.65 20.46
CA GLN A 21 -4.48 8.70 20.53
C GLN A 21 -5.75 8.36 19.74
N VAL A 22 -5.83 7.16 19.13
CA VAL A 22 -6.95 6.66 18.30
C VAL A 22 -7.40 7.73 17.29
N PRO A 23 -6.55 8.07 16.32
CA PRO A 23 -6.78 9.20 15.45
C PRO A 23 -7.88 8.87 14.43
N ALA A 24 -8.69 9.87 14.07
CA ALA A 24 -9.68 9.73 13.01
C ALA A 24 -9.06 9.47 11.61
N LEU A 25 -7.74 9.69 11.48
CA LEU A 25 -6.96 9.48 10.26
C LEU A 25 -5.66 8.75 10.61
N THR A 26 -5.32 7.73 9.83
CA THR A 26 -4.08 6.95 10.00
C THR A 26 -3.37 6.73 8.65
N LEU A 27 -2.18 6.13 8.71
CA LEU A 27 -1.36 5.78 7.56
C LEU A 27 -1.50 4.29 7.24
N GLN A 28 -1.69 3.96 5.96
CA GLN A 28 -1.65 2.59 5.45
C GLN A 28 -0.64 2.52 4.29
N LEU A 29 0.19 1.48 4.28
CA LEU A 29 1.13 1.20 3.19
C LEU A 29 0.65 -0.03 2.43
N LEU A 30 0.55 0.07 1.11
CA LEU A 30 0.18 -1.03 0.22
C LEU A 30 1.38 -1.43 -0.64
N PHE A 31 1.78 -2.69 -0.53
CA PHE A 31 2.78 -3.30 -1.40
C PHE A 31 2.05 -4.24 -2.36
N LEU A 32 1.66 -3.68 -3.49
CA LEU A 32 0.82 -4.37 -4.47
C LEU A 32 1.67 -5.31 -5.32
N ASP A 33 1.12 -6.50 -5.57
CA ASP A 33 1.74 -7.52 -6.41
C ASP A 33 1.12 -7.54 -7.82
N GLY A 34 1.87 -8.04 -8.80
CA GLY A 34 1.43 -8.14 -10.19
C GLY A 34 1.05 -6.80 -10.80
N GLU A 35 1.86 -5.77 -10.59
CA GLU A 35 1.65 -4.47 -11.26
C GLU A 35 1.94 -4.60 -12.77
N GLU A 36 3.05 -5.27 -13.09
CA GLU A 36 3.55 -5.51 -14.43
C GLU A 36 2.65 -6.44 -15.27
N ALA A 37 2.71 -6.27 -16.58
CA ALA A 37 2.11 -7.18 -17.55
C ALA A 37 2.99 -8.44 -17.74
N PHE A 38 2.37 -9.57 -18.07
CA PHE A 38 3.10 -10.77 -18.51
C PHE A 38 3.51 -10.68 -19.98
N GLY A 39 2.70 -10.01 -20.81
CA GLY A 39 2.98 -9.73 -22.21
C GLY A 39 2.94 -8.23 -22.50
N GLU A 40 1.89 -7.78 -23.18
CA GLU A 40 1.69 -6.37 -23.47
C GLU A 40 0.69 -5.74 -22.50
N TRP A 41 1.04 -4.56 -21.99
CA TRP A 41 0.20 -3.83 -21.05
C TRP A 41 -1.20 -3.61 -21.62
N SER A 42 -2.21 -4.15 -20.93
CA SER A 42 -3.60 -4.01 -21.34
C SER A 42 -4.53 -3.96 -20.12
N ALA A 43 -5.82 -3.70 -20.36
CA ALA A 43 -6.82 -3.67 -19.29
C ALA A 43 -6.95 -4.99 -18.51
N ARG A 44 -6.52 -6.12 -19.08
CA ARG A 44 -6.55 -7.45 -18.44
C ARG A 44 -5.16 -7.95 -18.04
N ASP A 45 -4.13 -7.50 -18.75
CA ASP A 45 -2.73 -7.85 -18.54
C ASP A 45 -1.97 -6.66 -17.94
N SER A 46 -2.32 -6.33 -16.69
CA SER A 46 -1.67 -5.33 -15.82
C SER A 46 -2.41 -5.26 -14.47
N LEU A 47 -1.80 -4.63 -13.46
CA LEU A 47 -2.46 -4.19 -12.22
C LEU A 47 -3.26 -5.29 -11.50
N TYR A 48 -2.79 -6.53 -11.52
CA TYR A 48 -3.50 -7.71 -11.02
C TYR A 48 -3.88 -7.59 -9.54
N GLY A 49 -2.90 -7.36 -8.67
CA GLY A 49 -3.14 -7.21 -7.23
C GLY A 49 -3.95 -5.97 -6.89
N ALA A 50 -3.69 -4.85 -7.60
CA ALA A 50 -4.42 -3.60 -7.40
C ALA A 50 -5.92 -3.74 -7.72
N ARG A 51 -6.26 -4.36 -8.86
CA ARG A 51 -7.66 -4.62 -9.26
C ARG A 51 -8.37 -5.55 -8.28
N HIS A 52 -7.69 -6.62 -7.85
CA HIS A 52 -8.25 -7.55 -6.87
C HIS A 52 -8.49 -6.86 -5.52
N LEU A 53 -7.53 -6.10 -5.02
CA LEU A 53 -7.66 -5.37 -3.76
C LEU A 53 -8.81 -4.36 -3.82
N ALA A 54 -8.90 -3.55 -4.88
CA ALA A 54 -9.96 -2.57 -5.05
C ALA A 54 -11.36 -3.22 -5.06
N ALA A 55 -11.51 -4.39 -5.70
CA ALA A 55 -12.77 -5.13 -5.70
C ALA A 55 -13.12 -5.76 -4.33
N THR A 56 -12.11 -6.04 -3.50
CA THR A 56 -12.30 -6.61 -2.16
C THR A 56 -12.60 -5.54 -1.10
N MET A 57 -12.05 -4.33 -1.28
CA MET A 57 -12.23 -3.21 -0.36
C MET A 57 -13.45 -2.34 -0.67
N ALA A 58 -14.10 -2.55 -1.82
CA ALA A 58 -15.37 -1.91 -2.19
C ALA A 58 -16.56 -2.55 -1.47
#